data_AF-A0AAW1XR67-F1
#
_entry.id   AF-A0AAW1XR67-F1
#
_cell.length_a   1.000
_cell.length_b   1.000
_cell.length_c   1.000
_cell.angle_alpha   90.00
_cell.angle_beta   90.00
_cell.angle_gamma   90.00
#
_symmetry.space_group_name_H-M   'P 1'
#
loop_
_entity.id
_entity.type
_entity.pdbx_description
1 polymer ?
#
loop_
_entity_poly.entity_id
_entity_poly.type
_entity_poly.pdbx_seq_one_letter_code
_entity_poly.pdbx_strand_id
1 'polypeptide(L)'
;MLSPGSNVRQGSATQSSAMPPLPQYLPLEPIMLGNQKCTRSGELRRVLGFPLGNTSEDHSFGVSHPKPPPSVATEELKHFKESVQDASRKSRDRAKMLRESIFKLDKYRDCFELKEATAE
;
A
#
# COMPACT_ATOMS: atom_id res chain seq x y z
N MET A 1 18.81 -24.01 22.33
CA MET A 1 17.60 -24.73 21.88
C MET A 1 16.43 -24.23 22.70
N LEU A 2 15.52 -23.46 22.11
CA LEU A 2 14.31 -22.94 22.76
C LEU A 2 13.13 -23.23 21.83
N SER A 3 12.14 -23.93 22.36
CA SER A 3 11.01 -24.51 21.63
C SER A 3 10.02 -23.45 21.10
N PRO A 4 9.27 -23.71 20.01
CA PRO A 4 8.26 -22.79 19.50
C PRO A 4 6.98 -22.82 20.36
N GLY A 5 6.50 -21.64 20.74
CA GLY A 5 5.30 -21.42 21.53
C GLY A 5 4.01 -21.75 20.77
N SER A 6 3.05 -22.27 21.52
CA SER A 6 1.83 -22.95 21.09
C SER A 6 0.83 -22.09 20.31
N ASN A 7 0.40 -22.67 19.19
CA ASN A 7 -0.81 -22.41 18.44
C ASN A 7 -2.09 -22.65 19.27
N VAL A 8 -2.73 -21.57 19.74
CA VAL A 8 -4.13 -21.59 20.18
C VAL A 8 -5.04 -21.59 18.95
N ARG A 9 -5.59 -22.76 18.63
CA ARG A 9 -6.79 -22.93 17.80
C ARG A 9 -7.91 -23.42 18.69
N GLN A 10 -8.86 -22.56 19.06
CA GLN A 10 -10.20 -23.04 19.41
C GLN A 10 -11.25 -21.94 19.31
N GLY A 11 -11.88 -21.88 18.14
CA GLY A 11 -13.16 -21.23 17.91
C GLY A 11 -14.01 -22.21 17.11
N SER A 12 -14.60 -23.18 17.82
CA SER A 12 -15.55 -24.15 17.27
C SER A 12 -16.88 -23.46 17.04
N ALA A 13 -17.05 -22.85 15.86
CA ALA A 13 -18.38 -22.67 15.29
C ALA A 13 -18.74 -23.99 14.57
N THR A 14 -19.83 -24.61 15.03
CA THR A 14 -20.46 -25.80 14.47
C THR A 14 -20.42 -25.80 12.94
N GLN A 15 -19.59 -26.68 12.39
CA GLN A 15 -19.46 -26.90 10.95
C GLN A 15 -20.69 -27.65 10.46
N SER A 16 -21.62 -26.93 9.81
CA SER A 16 -22.44 -27.55 8.78
C SER A 16 -21.49 -28.11 7.72
N SER A 17 -21.62 -29.40 7.40
CA SER A 17 -20.72 -30.24 6.59
C SER A 17 -20.63 -29.84 5.10
N ALA A 18 -20.74 -28.55 4.76
CA ALA A 18 -20.96 -28.11 3.39
C ALA A 18 -19.76 -27.44 2.70
N MET A 19 -18.76 -26.86 3.38
CA MET A 19 -17.63 -26.22 2.68
C MET A 19 -16.44 -25.97 3.62
N PRO A 20 -15.18 -26.17 3.18
CA PRO A 20 -14.03 -25.76 3.99
C PRO A 20 -14.00 -24.22 4.15
N PRO A 21 -13.44 -23.71 5.26
CA PRO A 21 -13.30 -22.27 5.52
C PRO A 21 -12.70 -21.50 4.34
N LEU A 22 -13.14 -20.25 4.13
CA LEU A 22 -12.67 -19.39 3.01
C LEU A 22 -11.15 -19.40 2.79
N PRO A 23 -10.28 -19.33 3.83
CA PRO A 23 -8.82 -19.39 3.61
C PRO A 23 -8.33 -20.73 3.06
N GLN A 24 -9.07 -21.81 3.27
CA GLN A 24 -8.78 -23.15 2.76
C GLN A 24 -9.31 -23.37 1.34
N TYR A 25 -10.44 -22.73 0.99
CA TYR A 25 -10.99 -22.77 -0.36
C TYR A 25 -10.31 -21.77 -1.31
N LEU A 26 -9.82 -20.66 -0.76
CA LEU A 26 -9.34 -19.53 -1.51
C LEU A 26 -8.14 -18.89 -0.80
N PRO A 27 -6.91 -19.39 -1.02
CA PRO A 27 -5.71 -18.74 -0.53
C PRO A 27 -5.58 -17.36 -1.19
N LEU A 28 -5.80 -16.32 -0.37
CA LEU A 28 -5.61 -14.91 -0.74
C LEU A 28 -4.30 -14.43 -0.13
N GLU A 29 -3.41 -13.91 -0.99
CA GLU A 29 -2.15 -13.33 -0.54
C GLU A 29 -2.40 -11.99 0.18
N PRO A 30 -1.79 -11.76 1.36
CA PRO A 30 -1.94 -10.51 2.09
C PRO A 30 -1.47 -9.29 1.26
N ILE A 31 -2.30 -8.26 1.18
CA ILE A 31 -1.94 -7.00 0.51
C ILE A 31 -1.39 -6.02 1.54
N MET A 32 -0.07 -5.87 1.59
CA MET A 32 0.57 -4.90 2.48
C MET A 32 0.32 -3.46 2.01
N LEU A 33 -0.52 -2.70 2.73
CA LEU A 33 -0.57 -1.25 2.60
C LEU A 33 0.60 -0.63 3.38
N GLY A 34 1.40 0.19 2.72
CA GLY A 34 2.49 0.92 3.40
C GLY A 34 1.93 2.06 4.25
N ASN A 35 2.51 2.26 5.44
CA ASN A 35 2.20 3.43 6.28
C ASN A 35 2.82 4.69 5.67
N GLN A 36 2.02 5.51 4.97
CA GLN A 36 2.45 6.82 4.47
C GLN A 36 2.39 7.87 5.58
N LYS A 37 3.39 7.86 6.48
CA LYS A 37 3.52 8.89 7.53
C LYS A 37 4.14 10.19 7.02
N CYS A 38 4.74 10.19 5.84
CA CYS A 38 5.32 11.37 5.20
C CYS A 38 4.45 11.76 3.99
N THR A 39 3.84 12.95 4.03
CA THR A 39 3.17 13.48 2.84
C THR A 39 4.23 13.76 1.78
N ARG A 40 4.18 13.05 0.64
CA ARG A 40 5.09 13.26 -0.51
C ARG A 40 5.28 14.73 -0.91
N SER A 41 4.26 15.55 -0.67
CA SER A 41 4.31 17.00 -0.87
C SER A 41 5.40 17.68 -0.03
N GLY A 42 5.56 17.31 1.25
CA GLY A 42 6.61 17.86 2.12
C GLY A 42 8.01 17.44 1.70
N GLU A 43 8.15 16.20 1.22
CA GLU A 43 9.43 15.68 0.71
C GLU A 43 9.83 16.36 -0.60
N LEU A 44 8.90 16.51 -1.55
CA LEU A 44 9.10 17.28 -2.78
C LEU A 44 9.49 18.74 -2.49
N ARG A 45 8.83 19.35 -1.50
CA ARG A 45 9.13 20.72 -1.07
C ARG A 45 10.58 20.87 -0.60
N ARG A 46 11.08 19.91 0.20
CA ARG A 46 12.48 19.88 0.66
C ARG A 46 13.45 19.75 -0.51
N VAL A 47 13.19 18.82 -1.43
CA VAL A 47 14.04 18.56 -2.60
C VAL A 47 14.10 19.76 -3.55
N LEU A 48 12.99 20.50 -3.70
CA LEU A 48 12.92 21.70 -4.53
C LEU A 48 13.39 22.98 -3.80
N GLY A 49 13.79 22.88 -2.53
CA GLY A 49 14.25 24.03 -1.73
C GLY A 49 13.14 25.03 -1.38
N PHE A 50 11.86 24.63 -1.43
CA PHE A 50 10.75 25.49 -1.06
C PHE A 50 10.67 25.63 0.48
N PRO A 51 10.45 26.84 1.01
CA PRO A 51 10.34 27.05 2.45
C PRO A 51 9.11 26.32 3.04
N LEU A 52 9.33 25.65 4.16
CA LEU A 52 8.29 24.95 4.93
C LEU A 52 7.62 25.94 5.89
N GLY A 53 6.95 26.96 5.37
CA GLY A 53 6.28 27.95 6.22
C GLY A 53 5.41 28.92 5.43
N ASN A 54 4.16 29.07 5.87
CA ASN A 54 3.32 30.21 5.53
C ASN A 54 3.80 31.38 6.39
N THR A 55 4.90 32.02 6.05
CA THR A 55 5.31 33.27 6.70
C THR A 55 5.60 34.29 5.62
N SER A 56 4.56 35.08 5.33
CA SER A 56 4.72 36.46 4.89
C SER A 56 5.46 37.22 5.99
N GLU A 57 6.79 37.10 6.05
CA GLU A 57 7.64 38.02 6.78
C GLU A 57 8.81 38.38 5.87
N ASP A 58 8.47 39.29 4.95
CA ASP A 58 9.21 40.50 4.65
C ASP A 58 10.73 40.45 4.92
N HIS A 59 11.51 39.92 3.98
CA HIS A 59 12.94 40.23 3.88
C HIS A 59 13.38 40.43 2.42
N SER A 60 13.37 41.71 2.06
CA SER A 60 14.33 42.45 1.24
C SER A 60 15.01 41.76 0.06
N PHE A 61 14.65 42.28 -1.12
CA PHE A 61 15.55 42.73 -2.20
C PHE A 61 17.00 42.21 -2.18
N GLY A 62 17.28 41.39 -3.18
CA GLY A 62 18.63 41.21 -3.71
C GLY A 62 18.52 40.36 -4.96
N VAL A 63 18.99 40.86 -6.10
CA VAL A 63 19.21 40.06 -7.31
C VAL A 63 20.27 39.01 -6.97
N SER A 64 19.84 37.92 -6.35
CA SER A 64 20.62 36.71 -6.21
C SER A 64 20.57 36.05 -7.58
N HIS A 65 21.62 36.22 -8.38
CA HIS A 65 21.88 35.30 -9.49
C HIS A 65 21.64 33.88 -8.94
N PRO A 66 20.69 33.09 -9.51
CA PRO A 66 20.42 31.76 -8.98
C PRO A 66 21.70 30.96 -9.15
N LYS A 67 22.44 30.80 -8.06
CA LYS A 67 23.60 29.92 -8.02
C LYS A 67 23.07 28.55 -8.40
N PRO A 68 23.67 27.87 -9.39
CA PRO A 68 23.17 26.58 -9.82
C PRO A 68 23.00 25.68 -8.60
N PRO A 69 21.87 24.97 -8.49
CA PRO A 69 21.60 24.15 -7.32
C PRO A 69 22.79 23.24 -7.08
N PRO A 70 23.24 23.10 -5.82
CA PRO A 70 24.38 22.25 -5.51
C PRO A 70 24.15 20.86 -6.12
N SER A 71 25.19 20.24 -6.66
CA SER A 71 25.11 18.91 -7.32
C SER A 71 24.24 17.91 -6.55
N VAL A 72 24.35 17.92 -5.23
CA VAL A 72 23.58 17.09 -4.28
C VAL A 72 22.06 17.30 -4.40
N ALA A 73 21.58 18.53 -4.60
CA ALA A 73 20.15 18.81 -4.76
C ALA A 73 19.58 18.21 -6.06
N THR A 74 20.39 18.12 -7.11
CA THR A 74 19.97 17.49 -8.38
C THR A 74 19.90 15.96 -8.26
N GLU A 75 20.76 15.38 -7.42
CA GLU A 75 20.76 13.95 -7.11
C GLU A 75 19.55 13.56 -6.25
N GLU A 76 19.23 14.32 -5.21
CA GLU A 76 18.02 14.11 -4.39
C GLU A 76 16.74 14.20 -5.22
N LEU A 77 16.68 15.10 -6.20
CA LEU A 77 15.55 15.21 -7.13
C LEU A 77 15.42 13.98 -8.04
N LYS A 78 16.54 13.41 -8.49
CA LYS A 78 16.57 12.17 -9.25
C LYS A 78 16.04 11.01 -8.40
N HIS A 79 16.55 10.86 -7.18
CA HIS A 79 16.11 9.83 -6.22
C HIS A 79 14.63 9.96 -5.88
N PHE A 80 14.14 11.18 -5.66
CA PHE A 80 12.73 11.44 -5.41
C PHE A 80 11.86 10.98 -6.60
N LYS A 81 12.25 11.31 -7.83
CA LYS A 81 11.54 10.89 -9.04
C LYS A 81 11.49 9.36 -9.16
N GLU A 82 12.61 8.68 -8.93
CA GLU A 82 12.70 7.22 -8.97
C GLU A 82 11.81 6.57 -7.90
N SER A 83 11.83 7.10 -6.67
CA SER A 83 10.91 6.71 -5.59
C SER A 83 9.44 6.91 -5.98
N VAL A 84 9.12 8.00 -6.68
CA VAL A 84 7.78 8.27 -7.22
C VAL A 84 7.32 7.19 -8.18
N GLN A 85 8.17 6.84 -9.14
CA GLN A 85 7.88 5.81 -10.13
C GLN A 85 7.76 4.41 -9.51
N ASP A 86 8.67 4.04 -8.60
CA ASP A 86 8.64 2.75 -7.92
C ASP A 86 7.37 2.56 -7.08
N ALA A 87 6.99 3.56 -6.28
CA ALA A 87 5.76 3.47 -5.49
C ALA A 87 4.50 3.37 -6.38
N SER A 88 4.50 4.07 -7.53
CA SER A 88 3.41 3.98 -8.51
C SER A 88 3.32 2.57 -9.10
N ARG A 89 4.45 1.98 -9.49
CA ARG A 89 4.54 0.58 -9.95
C ARG A 89 4.01 -0.38 -8.88
N LYS A 90 4.51 -0.30 -7.64
CA LYS A 90 4.05 -1.14 -6.52
C LYS A 90 2.56 -0.97 -6.24
N SER A 91 2.03 0.25 -6.36
CA SER A 91 0.59 0.51 -6.19
C SER A 91 -0.24 -0.17 -7.28
N ARG A 92 0.23 -0.16 -8.53
CA ARG A 92 -0.44 -0.88 -9.63
C ARG A 92 -0.43 -2.39 -9.41
N ASP A 93 0.69 -2.93 -8.95
CA ASP A 93 0.81 -4.36 -8.67
C ASP A 93 -0.16 -4.78 -7.55
N ARG A 94 -0.26 -3.98 -6.49
CA ARG A 94 -1.27 -4.17 -5.42
C ARG A 94 -2.70 -4.08 -5.93
N ALA A 95 -2.99 -3.12 -6.81
CA ALA A 95 -4.32 -3.01 -7.41
C ALA A 95 -4.68 -4.25 -8.25
N LYS A 96 -3.70 -4.85 -8.93
CA LYS A 96 -3.88 -6.12 -9.65
C LYS A 96 -4.18 -7.28 -8.69
N MET A 97 -3.40 -7.43 -7.63
CA MET A 97 -3.63 -8.46 -6.60
C MET A 97 -5.01 -8.31 -5.94
N LEU A 98 -5.46 -7.08 -5.69
CA LEU A 98 -6.79 -6.81 -5.15
C LEU A 98 -7.89 -7.25 -6.12
N ARG A 99 -7.76 -6.92 -7.41
CA ARG A 99 -8.73 -7.36 -8.44
C ARG A 99 -8.80 -8.87 -8.54
N GLU A 100 -7.65 -9.54 -8.54
CA GLU A 100 -7.59 -11.01 -8.55
C GLU A 100 -8.25 -11.60 -7.30
N SER A 101 -8.06 -10.98 -6.13
CA SER A 101 -8.68 -11.41 -4.88
C SER A 101 -10.20 -11.24 -4.91
N ILE A 102 -10.70 -10.10 -5.41
CA ILE A 102 -12.14 -9.85 -5.59
C ILE A 102 -12.74 -10.88 -6.56
N PHE A 103 -12.11 -11.10 -7.71
CA PHE A 103 -12.58 -12.09 -8.69
C PHE A 103 -12.69 -13.49 -8.09
N LYS A 104 -11.68 -13.90 -7.31
CA LYS A 104 -11.68 -15.18 -6.60
C LYS A 104 -12.83 -15.26 -5.57
N LEU A 105 -13.13 -14.16 -4.88
CA LEU A 105 -14.27 -14.09 -3.94
C LEU A 105 -15.63 -14.18 -4.67
N ASP A 106 -15.77 -13.52 -5.82
CA ASP A 106 -16.99 -13.62 -6.63
C ASP A 106 -17.22 -15.07 -7.09
N LYS A 107 -16.16 -15.78 -7.52
CA LYS A 107 -16.25 -17.20 -7.87
C LYS A 107 -16.64 -18.08 -6.69
N TYR A 108 -16.12 -17.78 -5.50
CA TYR A 108 -16.54 -18.48 -4.30
C TYR A 108 -18.03 -18.29 -4.01
N ARG A 109 -18.53 -17.06 -4.17
CA ARG A 109 -19.94 -16.74 -4.01
C ARG A 109 -20.80 -17.50 -5.02
N ASP A 110 -20.42 -17.53 -6.30
CA ASP A 110 -21.13 -18.29 -7.34
C ASP A 110 -21.25 -19.79 -6.95
N CYS A 111 -20.16 -20.38 -6.44
CA CYS A 111 -20.17 -21.78 -5.95
C CYS A 111 -21.06 -21.98 -4.73
N PHE A 112 -21.23 -20.96 -3.89
CA PHE A 112 -22.11 -21.00 -2.72
C PHE A 112 -23.59 -20.95 -3.15
N GLU A 113 -23.93 -20.03 -4.05
CA GLU A 113 -25.31 -19.85 -4.56
C GLU A 113 -25.79 -21.06 -5.38
N LEU A 114 -24.90 -21.70 -6.15
CA LEU A 114 -25.23 -22.92 -6.89
C LEU A 114 -25.58 -24.11 -5.97
N LYS A 115 -25.00 -24.14 -4.76
CA LYS A 115 -25.22 -25.22 -3.80
C LYS A 115 -26.52 -25.06 -3.02
N GLU A 116 -26.99 -23.84 -2.76
CA GLU A 116 -28.34 -23.62 -2.22
C GLU A 116 -29.42 -24.01 -3.24
N ALA A 117 -29.26 -23.66 -4.52
CA ALA A 117 -30.24 -23.97 -5.56
C ALA A 117 -30.40 -25.48 -5.87
N THR A 118 -29.46 -26.32 -5.43
CA THR A 118 -29.52 -27.78 -5.61
C THR A 118 -29.99 -28.51 -4.34
N ALA A 119 -30.28 -27.77 -3.26
CA ALA A 119 -30.73 -28.31 -1.99
C ALA A 119 -32.25 -28.11 -1.72
N GLU A 120 -32.99 -27.51 -2.67
CA GLU A 120 -34.46 -27.54 -2.71
C GLU A 120 -35.01 -28.64 -3.62
#